data_AF-R9ARN3-F1
#
_entry.id   AF-R9ARN3-F1
#
_cell.length_a   1.000
_cell.length_b   1.000
_cell.length_c   1.000
_cell.angle_alpha   90.00
_cell.angle_beta   90.00
_cell.angle_gamma   90.00
#
_symmetry.space_group_name_H-M   'P 1'
#
loop_
_entity.id
_entity.type
_entity.pdbx_description
1 polymer ?
#
loop_
_entity_poly.entity_id
_entity_poly.type
_entity_poly.pdbx_seq_one_letter_code
_entity_poly.pdbx_strand_id
1 'polypeptide(L)'
;MHLFNLDPAAENFDVQPEIDIRDLISLEDVMDELSLGPNGALIYCFEYLMQNLDWLEEQIGTYEDDYLVIDCPGQIELYTHFPLMQMLVDSLHKLDVKVAATYLLEAQFMDDRSKFFAGVLSATSAMINLEVPHINVMTKMDLVGNEPESVISTGRKKKDLERYLDPDPTLILDEINRDTNPKFHSLNQAIVGLIEDHNLIQFIPLDVTDEDSIDNLLSHIDNSIQFGEDEEPNEPADLDEGDFGEEF
;
A
#
# COMPACT_ATOMS: atom_id res chain seq x y z
N MET A 1 16.91 4.52 -3.87
CA MET A 1 15.82 3.63 -3.35
C MET A 1 16.40 2.74 -2.27
N HIS A 2 15.86 2.87 -1.06
CA HIS A 2 16.29 2.20 0.15
C HIS A 2 15.16 1.34 0.70
N LEU A 3 15.48 0.19 1.27
CA LEU A 3 14.52 -0.72 1.89
C LEU A 3 14.66 -0.68 3.41
N PHE A 4 13.57 -0.39 4.10
CA PHE A 4 13.46 -0.48 5.55
C PHE A 4 12.51 -1.62 5.92
N ASN A 5 13.04 -2.66 6.55
CA ASN A 5 12.22 -3.69 7.19
C ASN A 5 11.69 -3.22 8.55
N LEU A 6 10.37 -3.08 8.66
CA LEU A 6 9.66 -2.76 9.89
C LEU A 6 8.99 -3.99 10.54
N ASP A 7 9.07 -5.18 9.92
CA ASP A 7 8.54 -6.40 10.52
C ASP A 7 9.62 -7.12 11.37
N PRO A 8 9.50 -7.11 12.71
CA PRO A 8 10.44 -7.80 13.59
C PRO A 8 10.31 -9.33 13.53
N ALA A 9 9.26 -9.86 12.86
CA ALA A 9 9.04 -11.29 12.63
C ALA A 9 9.62 -11.79 11.31
N ALA A 10 10.16 -10.90 10.45
CA ALA A 10 10.66 -11.29 9.14
C ALA A 10 11.94 -12.14 9.26
N GLU A 11 11.94 -13.32 8.62
CA GLU A 11 13.06 -14.28 8.67
C GLU A 11 13.91 -14.27 7.39
N ASN A 12 13.28 -14.11 6.23
CA ASN A 12 13.91 -14.26 4.91
C ASN A 12 13.66 -13.03 4.06
N PHE A 13 14.71 -12.56 3.37
CA PHE A 13 14.65 -11.42 2.47
C PHE A 13 15.27 -11.78 1.13
N ASP A 14 14.54 -11.51 0.04
CA ASP A 14 15.07 -11.60 -1.32
C ASP A 14 16.04 -10.45 -1.61
N VAL A 15 15.79 -9.28 -1.01
CA VAL A 15 16.65 -8.09 -1.05
C VAL A 15 16.98 -7.68 0.38
N GLN A 16 18.28 -7.56 0.69
CA GLN A 16 18.69 -7.18 2.05
C GLN A 16 18.24 -5.75 2.37
N PRO A 17 17.52 -5.53 3.49
CA PRO A 17 17.13 -4.20 3.91
C PRO A 17 18.37 -3.38 4.36
N GLU A 18 18.34 -2.08 4.11
CA GLU A 18 19.37 -1.15 4.59
C GLU A 18 19.12 -0.74 6.04
N ILE A 19 17.84 -0.68 6.43
CA ILE A 19 17.40 -0.44 7.80
C ILE A 19 16.57 -1.64 8.23
N ASP A 20 16.85 -2.20 9.40
CA ASP A 20 16.11 -3.35 9.92
C ASP A 20 15.71 -3.11 11.39
N ILE A 21 14.42 -3.14 11.68
CA ILE A 21 13.90 -3.00 13.05
C ILE A 21 14.49 -4.06 14.00
N ARG A 22 14.92 -5.22 13.47
CA ARG A 22 15.51 -6.30 14.26
C ARG A 22 16.85 -5.91 14.89
N ASP A 23 17.54 -4.91 14.35
CA ASP A 23 18.75 -4.36 14.97
C ASP A 23 18.45 -3.54 16.23
N LEU A 24 17.21 -3.04 16.36
CA LEU A 24 16.70 -2.38 17.56
C LEU A 24 16.04 -3.38 18.52
N ILE A 25 15.12 -4.20 18.01
CA ILE A 25 14.34 -5.15 18.80
C ILE A 25 13.84 -6.32 17.94
N SER A 26 14.06 -7.54 18.40
CA SER A 26 13.58 -8.76 17.72
C SER A 26 12.31 -9.32 18.37
N LEU A 27 11.44 -9.93 17.57
CA LEU A 27 10.22 -10.56 18.10
C LEU A 27 10.54 -11.72 19.04
N GLU A 28 11.55 -12.53 18.69
CA GLU A 28 11.95 -13.73 19.45
C GLU A 28 12.42 -13.35 20.85
N ASP A 29 13.30 -12.36 20.98
CA ASP A 29 13.82 -11.91 22.28
C ASP A 29 12.69 -11.41 23.18
N VAL A 30 11.73 -10.66 22.62
CA VAL A 30 10.57 -10.14 23.36
C VAL A 30 9.66 -11.28 23.83
N MET A 31 9.42 -12.27 22.98
CA MET A 31 8.60 -13.44 23.33
C MET A 31 9.24 -14.21 24.49
N ASP A 32 10.55 -14.44 24.44
CA ASP A 32 11.28 -15.19 25.45
C ASP A 32 11.40 -14.43 26.78
N GLU A 33 11.73 -13.13 26.75
CA GLU A 33 11.92 -12.33 27.96
C GLU A 33 10.60 -11.97 28.66
N LEU A 34 9.58 -11.58 27.91
CA LEU A 34 8.31 -11.10 28.46
C LEU A 34 7.24 -12.21 28.54
N SER A 35 7.54 -13.42 28.03
CA SER A 35 6.58 -14.54 27.97
C SER A 35 5.27 -14.17 27.27
N LEU A 36 5.37 -13.33 26.23
CA LEU A 36 4.24 -12.88 25.42
C LEU A 36 4.01 -13.83 24.24
N GLY A 37 2.77 -13.91 23.78
CA GLY A 37 2.47 -14.53 22.49
C GLY A 37 2.87 -13.63 21.30
N PRO A 38 2.92 -14.16 20.07
CA PRO A 38 3.45 -13.44 18.90
C PRO A 38 2.82 -12.06 18.67
N ASN A 39 1.48 -11.95 18.71
CA ASN A 39 0.81 -10.66 18.50
C ASN A 39 1.09 -9.65 19.63
N GLY A 40 1.22 -10.13 20.87
CA GLY A 40 1.55 -9.27 22.01
C GLY A 40 2.99 -8.79 21.96
N ALA A 41 3.90 -9.68 21.57
CA ALA A 41 5.30 -9.33 21.37
C ALA A 41 5.48 -8.35 20.21
N LEU A 42 4.71 -8.50 19.12
CA LEU A 42 4.74 -7.57 17.98
C LEU A 42 4.31 -6.16 18.38
N ILE A 43 3.20 -6.03 19.11
CA ILE A 43 2.75 -4.73 19.63
C ILE A 43 3.84 -4.11 20.52
N TYR A 44 4.46 -4.90 21.39
CA TYR A 44 5.56 -4.42 22.24
C TYR A 44 6.76 -3.94 21.44
N CYS A 45 7.15 -4.64 20.36
CA CYS A 45 8.24 -4.19 19.48
C CYS A 45 7.97 -2.80 18.90
N PHE A 46 6.73 -2.55 18.48
CA PHE A 46 6.33 -1.23 17.98
C PHE A 46 6.27 -0.17 19.08
N GLU A 47 5.75 -0.50 20.26
CA GLU A 47 5.79 0.41 21.41
C GLU A 47 7.23 0.79 21.78
N TYR A 48 8.16 -0.16 21.68
CA TYR A 48 9.58 0.07 21.91
C TYR A 48 10.19 0.96 20.82
N LEU A 49 9.88 0.72 19.54
CA LEU A 49 10.29 1.61 18.45
C LEU A 49 9.79 3.05 18.67
N MET A 50 8.53 3.23 19.07
CA MET A 50 7.95 4.55 19.34
C MET A 50 8.60 5.27 20.54
N GLN A 51 9.23 4.54 21.46
CA GLN A 51 10.01 5.10 22.57
C GLN A 51 11.45 5.43 22.19
N ASN A 52 11.93 4.91 21.06
CA ASN A 52 13.31 5.06 20.59
C ASN A 52 13.33 5.62 19.15
N LEU A 53 12.50 6.64 18.87
CA LEU A 53 12.46 7.27 17.55
C LEU A 53 13.80 7.87 17.15
N ASP A 54 14.61 8.30 18.12
CA ASP A 54 15.99 8.78 17.91
C ASP A 54 16.83 7.78 17.08
N TRP A 55 16.64 6.47 17.30
CA TRP A 55 17.29 5.42 16.51
C TRP A 55 16.82 5.45 15.05
N LEU A 56 15.51 5.64 14.82
CA LEU A 56 14.94 5.74 13.48
C LEU A 56 15.46 6.97 12.74
N GLU A 57 15.55 8.12 13.42
CA GLU A 57 16.11 9.34 12.85
C GLU A 57 17.58 9.13 12.42
N GLU A 58 18.37 8.44 13.25
CA GLU A 58 19.76 8.10 12.94
C GLU A 58 19.89 7.11 11.76
N GLN A 59 19.00 6.12 11.66
CA GLN A 59 19.03 5.12 10.58
C GLN A 59 18.56 5.68 9.23
N ILE A 60 17.53 6.52 9.22
CA ILE A 60 17.04 7.16 8.00
C ILE A 60 18.11 8.14 7.47
N GLY A 61 18.79 8.87 8.35
CA GLY A 61 19.85 9.78 7.92
C GLY A 61 19.36 10.85 6.94
N THR A 62 20.13 11.09 5.86
CA THR A 62 19.81 12.09 4.82
C THR A 62 19.71 11.40 3.46
N TYR A 63 18.57 10.78 3.20
CA TYR A 63 18.18 10.36 1.85
C TYR A 63 17.53 11.56 1.14
N GLU A 64 18.36 12.46 0.59
CA GLU A 64 17.85 13.54 -0.26
C GLU A 64 17.43 12.93 -1.62
N ASP A 65 16.20 13.23 -2.06
CA ASP A 65 15.65 12.87 -3.38
C ASP A 65 15.63 11.37 -3.73
N ASP A 66 15.47 10.50 -2.71
CA ASP A 66 15.46 9.05 -2.87
C ASP A 66 14.20 8.39 -2.28
N TYR A 67 13.78 7.27 -2.85
CA TYR A 67 12.66 6.48 -2.30
C TYR A 67 13.09 5.71 -1.05
N LEU A 68 12.28 5.78 0.00
CA LEU A 68 12.34 4.86 1.14
C LEU A 68 11.11 3.95 1.12
N VAL A 69 11.32 2.66 0.82
CA VAL A 69 10.26 1.64 0.87
C VAL A 69 10.28 1.00 2.25
N ILE A 70 9.18 1.15 2.98
CA ILE A 70 9.03 0.58 4.33
C ILE A 70 8.19 -0.69 4.23
N ASP A 71 8.83 -1.84 4.39
CA ASP A 71 8.14 -3.13 4.47
C ASP A 71 7.54 -3.30 5.87
N CYS A 72 6.23 -3.46 5.91
CA CYS A 72 5.42 -3.26 7.09
C CYS A 72 4.82 -4.61 7.54
N PRO A 73 4.67 -4.87 8.86
CA PRO A 73 4.11 -6.15 9.32
C PRO A 73 2.68 -6.37 8.81
N GLY A 74 2.37 -7.63 8.46
CA GLY A 74 1.09 -8.02 7.86
C GLY A 74 -0.11 -8.04 8.82
N GLN A 75 0.09 -7.78 10.11
CA GLN A 75 -0.93 -7.84 11.15
C GLN A 75 -1.79 -6.57 11.13
N ILE A 76 -3.03 -6.71 10.66
CA ILE A 76 -3.96 -5.60 10.40
C ILE A 76 -4.33 -4.80 11.66
N GLU A 77 -4.20 -5.41 12.84
CA GLU A 77 -4.48 -4.78 14.14
C GLU A 77 -3.62 -3.55 14.39
N LEU A 78 -2.39 -3.51 13.85
CA LEU A 78 -1.46 -2.38 13.95
C LEU A 78 -1.97 -1.12 13.23
N TYR A 79 -2.84 -1.28 12.24
CA TYR A 79 -3.38 -0.19 11.41
C TYR A 79 -4.81 0.19 11.80
N THR A 80 -5.47 -0.63 12.63
CA THR A 80 -6.91 -0.50 12.91
C THR A 80 -7.22 -0.22 14.38
N HIS A 81 -6.44 -0.76 15.32
CA HIS A 81 -6.78 -0.74 16.75
C HIS A 81 -5.82 0.11 17.59
N PHE A 82 -4.57 0.28 17.15
CA PHE A 82 -3.54 1.04 17.87
C PHE A 82 -3.03 2.17 16.99
N PRO A 83 -2.79 3.39 17.53
CA PRO A 83 -2.30 4.52 16.75
C PRO A 83 -0.78 4.44 16.45
N LEU A 84 -0.18 3.25 16.50
CA LEU A 84 1.27 3.06 16.36
C LEU A 84 1.76 3.47 14.97
N MET A 85 1.04 3.05 13.92
CA MET A 85 1.39 3.42 12.55
C MET A 85 1.17 4.92 12.29
N GLN A 86 0.12 5.52 12.86
CA GLN A 86 -0.10 6.97 12.77
C GLN A 86 1.05 7.74 13.44
N MET A 87 1.49 7.30 14.62
CA MET A 87 2.64 7.91 15.31
C MET A 87 3.95 7.77 14.50
N LEU A 88 4.14 6.64 13.83
CA LEU A 88 5.29 6.45 12.93
C LEU A 88 5.23 7.43 11.75
N VAL A 89 4.07 7.55 11.09
CA VAL A 89 3.83 8.51 10.00
C VAL A 89 4.11 9.94 10.45
N ASP A 90 3.60 10.35 11.62
CA ASP A 90 3.86 11.67 12.20
C ASP A 90 5.34 11.93 12.46
N SER A 91 6.10 10.87 12.78
CA SER A 91 7.54 10.95 13.01
C SER A 91 8.30 11.07 11.69
N LEU A 92 7.91 10.34 10.66
CA LEU A 92 8.45 10.47 9.31
C LEU A 92 8.20 11.88 8.72
N HIS A 93 7.00 12.43 8.93
CA HIS A 93 6.71 13.81 8.51
C HIS A 93 7.59 14.85 9.21
N LYS A 94 7.98 14.64 10.48
CA LYS A 94 8.91 15.54 11.18
C LYS A 94 10.33 15.49 10.62
N LEU A 95 10.68 14.38 9.96
CA LEU A 95 11.93 14.19 9.24
C LEU A 95 11.85 14.69 7.78
N ASP A 96 10.79 15.42 7.42
CA ASP A 96 10.54 15.95 6.08
C ASP A 96 10.38 14.86 5.00
N VAL A 97 10.02 13.64 5.41
CA VAL A 97 9.70 12.54 4.49
C VAL A 97 8.26 12.69 4.01
N LYS A 98 8.06 12.78 2.69
CA LYS A 98 6.72 12.74 2.07
C LYS A 98 6.22 11.30 2.06
N VAL A 99 5.15 11.01 2.80
CA VAL A 99 4.64 9.63 2.99
C VAL A 99 3.39 9.37 2.16
N ALA A 100 3.35 8.23 1.47
CA ALA A 100 2.12 7.63 0.94
C ALA A 100 2.03 6.17 1.39
N ALA A 101 0.80 5.71 1.67
CA ALA A 101 0.52 4.32 2.03
C ALA A 101 0.07 3.53 0.80
N THR A 102 0.66 2.36 0.58
CA THR A 102 0.22 1.43 -0.47
C THR A 102 -0.46 0.22 0.16
N TYR A 103 -1.77 0.09 -0.01
CA TYR A 103 -2.55 -1.02 0.54
C TYR A 103 -2.67 -2.14 -0.48
N LEU A 104 -2.08 -3.29 -0.15
CA LEU A 104 -2.02 -4.45 -1.02
C LEU A 104 -3.18 -5.40 -0.73
N LEU A 105 -4.05 -5.62 -1.71
CA LEU A 105 -5.11 -6.62 -1.67
C LEU A 105 -4.85 -7.68 -2.73
N GLU A 106 -4.87 -8.96 -2.37
CA GLU A 106 -4.60 -10.03 -3.35
C GLU A 106 -5.79 -10.24 -4.30
N ALA A 107 -5.50 -10.50 -5.57
CA ALA A 107 -6.50 -10.70 -6.61
C ALA A 107 -7.53 -11.81 -6.33
N GLN A 108 -7.18 -12.82 -5.52
CA GLN A 108 -8.10 -13.88 -5.11
C GLN A 108 -9.29 -13.36 -4.29
N PHE A 109 -9.18 -12.16 -3.71
CA PHE A 109 -10.32 -11.51 -3.04
C PHE A 109 -11.45 -11.18 -4.02
N MET A 110 -11.17 -11.09 -5.34
CA MET A 110 -12.19 -10.89 -6.37
C MET A 110 -13.01 -12.15 -6.70
N ASP A 111 -12.58 -13.34 -6.25
CA ASP A 111 -13.34 -14.58 -6.46
C ASP A 111 -14.62 -14.62 -5.61
N ASP A 112 -14.61 -13.95 -4.46
CA ASP A 112 -15.74 -13.89 -3.54
C ASP A 112 -16.05 -12.43 -3.18
N ARG A 113 -17.26 -11.98 -3.55
CA ARG A 113 -17.70 -10.60 -3.29
C ARG A 113 -17.63 -10.23 -1.81
N SER A 114 -17.99 -11.14 -0.90
CA SER A 114 -17.95 -10.85 0.53
C SER A 114 -16.51 -10.63 1.01
N LYS A 115 -15.55 -11.37 0.45
CA LYS A 115 -14.12 -11.13 0.71
C LYS A 115 -13.69 -9.78 0.14
N PHE A 116 -14.04 -9.48 -1.10
CA PHE A 116 -13.74 -8.18 -1.72
C PHE A 116 -14.26 -7.02 -0.86
N PHE A 117 -15.52 -7.04 -0.44
CA PHE A 117 -16.08 -5.99 0.43
C PHE A 117 -15.40 -5.90 1.79
N ALA A 118 -15.02 -7.03 2.39
CA ALA A 118 -14.24 -7.01 3.61
C ALA A 118 -12.86 -6.34 3.40
N GLY A 119 -12.20 -6.60 2.27
CA GLY A 119 -10.96 -5.94 1.87
C GLY A 119 -11.15 -4.43 1.65
N VAL A 120 -12.20 -4.01 0.94
CA VAL A 120 -12.53 -2.59 0.72
C VAL A 120 -12.78 -1.86 2.05
N LEU A 121 -13.59 -2.45 2.94
CA LEU A 121 -13.85 -1.86 4.26
C LEU A 121 -12.58 -1.77 5.11
N SER A 122 -11.73 -2.78 5.04
CA SER A 122 -10.43 -2.76 5.70
C SER A 122 -9.52 -1.67 5.15
N ALA A 123 -9.42 -1.52 3.83
CA ALA A 123 -8.64 -0.47 3.18
C ALA A 123 -9.17 0.92 3.57
N THR A 124 -10.50 1.09 3.63
CA THR A 124 -11.14 2.32 4.10
C THR A 124 -10.75 2.64 5.54
N SER A 125 -10.77 1.63 6.42
CA SER A 125 -10.39 1.79 7.82
C SER A 125 -8.91 2.19 7.96
N ALA A 126 -8.01 1.55 7.20
CA ALA A 126 -6.59 1.87 7.22
C ALA A 126 -6.34 3.30 6.69
N MET A 127 -6.99 3.68 5.59
CA MET A 127 -6.93 5.04 5.03
C MET A 127 -7.35 6.10 6.04
N ILE A 128 -8.47 5.90 6.74
CA ILE A 128 -8.96 6.86 7.75
C ILE A 128 -7.99 6.97 8.93
N ASN A 129 -7.38 5.86 9.36
CA ASN A 129 -6.50 5.86 10.52
C ASN A 129 -5.08 6.38 10.23
N LEU A 130 -4.56 6.18 9.02
CA LEU A 130 -3.20 6.59 8.66
C LEU A 130 -3.12 8.07 8.25
N GLU A 131 -4.23 8.67 7.79
CA GLU A 131 -4.32 10.10 7.44
C GLU A 131 -3.29 10.57 6.38
N VAL A 132 -2.84 9.66 5.52
CA VAL A 132 -1.92 9.95 4.39
C VAL A 132 -2.57 9.60 3.05
N PRO A 133 -2.04 10.12 1.93
CA PRO A 133 -2.41 9.62 0.61
C PRO A 133 -2.31 8.09 0.56
N HIS A 134 -3.39 7.44 0.11
CA HIS A 134 -3.54 6.00 0.23
C HIS A 134 -3.88 5.39 -1.12
N ILE A 135 -2.96 4.57 -1.63
CA ILE A 135 -3.00 3.95 -2.94
C ILE A 135 -3.39 2.50 -2.74
N ASN A 136 -4.54 2.11 -3.30
CA ASN A 136 -5.00 0.73 -3.19
C ASN A 136 -4.50 -0.05 -4.39
N VAL A 137 -3.89 -1.20 -4.16
CA VAL A 137 -3.26 -2.01 -5.20
C VAL A 137 -3.81 -3.42 -5.14
N MET A 138 -4.29 -3.91 -6.28
CA MET A 138 -4.68 -5.31 -6.43
C MET A 138 -3.46 -6.11 -6.88
N THR A 139 -2.87 -6.90 -6.00
CA THR A 139 -1.64 -7.67 -6.27
C THR A 139 -1.95 -9.06 -6.81
N LYS A 140 -0.91 -9.74 -7.32
CA LYS A 140 -0.98 -11.09 -7.87
C LYS A 140 -1.91 -11.21 -9.08
N MET A 141 -1.97 -10.16 -9.90
CA MET A 141 -2.82 -10.15 -11.09
C MET A 141 -2.36 -11.15 -12.16
N ASP A 142 -1.11 -11.58 -12.11
CA ASP A 142 -0.54 -12.68 -12.92
C ASP A 142 -1.28 -14.02 -12.71
N LEU A 143 -1.86 -14.23 -11.52
CA LEU A 143 -2.64 -15.43 -11.20
C LEU A 143 -4.05 -15.36 -11.79
N VAL A 144 -4.55 -14.17 -12.11
CA VAL A 144 -5.91 -13.97 -12.59
C VAL A 144 -6.06 -14.47 -14.02
N GLY A 145 -6.85 -15.54 -14.17
CA GLY A 145 -7.19 -16.12 -15.47
C GLY A 145 -6.21 -17.18 -15.99
N ASN A 146 -5.28 -17.65 -15.16
CA ASN A 146 -4.47 -18.85 -15.35
C ASN A 146 -5.05 -20.09 -14.65
N GLU A 147 -5.99 -19.92 -13.70
CA GLU A 147 -6.67 -21.04 -13.04
C GLU A 147 -7.88 -21.58 -13.85
N PRO A 148 -8.00 -22.90 -14.02
CA PRO A 148 -9.14 -23.53 -14.72
C PRO A 148 -10.45 -23.51 -13.92
N GLU A 149 -10.43 -23.24 -12.60
CA GLU A 149 -11.61 -23.16 -11.74
C GLU A 149 -11.97 -21.74 -11.27
N SER A 150 -11.12 -20.74 -11.57
CA SER A 150 -11.47 -19.34 -11.31
C SER A 150 -12.70 -18.97 -12.15
N VAL A 151 -13.65 -18.28 -11.51
CA VAL A 151 -14.88 -17.74 -12.14
C VAL A 151 -14.54 -16.79 -13.31
N ILE A 152 -13.28 -16.39 -13.42
CA ILE A 152 -12.68 -15.45 -14.40
C ILE A 152 -11.96 -16.21 -15.55
N SER A 153 -12.26 -17.50 -15.76
CA SER A 153 -11.71 -18.25 -16.90
C SER A 153 -12.63 -18.15 -18.14
N THR A 154 -12.07 -17.61 -19.22
CA THR A 154 -12.60 -17.47 -20.61
C THR A 154 -13.49 -16.25 -20.94
N GLY A 155 -12.95 -15.34 -21.77
CA GLY A 155 -13.67 -14.33 -22.59
C GLY A 155 -14.34 -13.17 -21.84
N ARG A 156 -14.71 -13.34 -20.56
CA ARG A 156 -15.26 -12.30 -19.67
C ARG A 156 -14.19 -11.56 -18.85
N LYS A 157 -12.91 -11.82 -19.15
CA LYS A 157 -11.73 -11.34 -18.40
C LYS A 157 -11.72 -9.83 -18.14
N LYS A 158 -12.08 -9.03 -19.14
CA LYS A 158 -12.04 -7.55 -19.00
C LYS A 158 -13.30 -7.00 -18.33
N LYS A 159 -14.48 -7.50 -18.69
CA LYS A 159 -15.77 -6.97 -18.20
C LYS A 159 -16.05 -7.34 -16.74
N ASP A 160 -15.62 -8.51 -16.29
CA ASP A 160 -15.81 -8.89 -14.88
C ASP A 160 -14.74 -8.26 -13.99
N LEU A 161 -13.53 -8.00 -14.50
CA LEU A 161 -12.50 -7.21 -13.82
C LEU A 161 -12.87 -5.73 -13.72
N GLU A 162 -13.37 -5.13 -14.82
CA GLU A 162 -13.89 -3.75 -14.84
C GLU A 162 -14.99 -3.54 -13.79
N ARG A 163 -15.77 -4.58 -13.44
CA ARG A 163 -16.79 -4.47 -12.37
C ARG A 163 -16.22 -4.39 -10.95
N TYR A 164 -14.99 -4.84 -10.71
CA TYR A 164 -14.34 -4.73 -9.41
C TYR A 164 -13.41 -3.51 -9.34
N LEU A 165 -12.86 -3.09 -10.49
CA LEU A 165 -12.02 -1.90 -10.59
C LEU A 165 -12.84 -0.61 -10.66
N ASP A 166 -14.01 -0.66 -11.30
CA ASP A 166 -14.99 0.43 -11.38
C ASP A 166 -16.42 -0.10 -11.10
N PRO A 167 -16.72 -0.45 -9.83
CA PRO A 167 -18.00 -1.03 -9.47
C PRO A 167 -19.15 -0.03 -9.55
N ASP A 168 -20.23 -0.38 -10.26
CA ASP A 168 -21.52 0.30 -10.14
C ASP A 168 -22.19 -0.11 -8.81
N PRO A 169 -22.38 0.83 -7.87
CA PRO A 169 -22.93 0.56 -6.55
C PRO A 169 -24.36 0.00 -6.58
N THR A 170 -25.16 0.41 -7.56
CA THR A 170 -26.54 -0.08 -7.71
C THR A 170 -26.54 -1.55 -8.14
N LEU A 171 -25.65 -1.93 -9.06
CA LEU A 171 -25.48 -3.30 -9.49
C LEU A 171 -24.95 -4.19 -8.37
N ILE A 172 -24.00 -3.67 -7.57
CA ILE A 172 -23.51 -4.36 -6.37
C ILE A 172 -24.67 -4.68 -5.42
N LEU A 173 -25.48 -3.67 -5.09
CA LEU A 173 -26.51 -3.81 -4.07
C LEU A 173 -27.56 -4.85 -4.46
N ASP A 174 -27.98 -4.85 -5.73
CA ASP A 174 -28.94 -5.82 -6.26
C ASP A 174 -28.39 -7.25 -6.28
N GLU A 175 -27.11 -7.41 -6.61
CA GLU A 175 -26.45 -8.72 -6.60
C GLU A 175 -26.28 -9.26 -5.18
N ILE A 176 -25.81 -8.45 -4.22
CA ILE A 176 -25.66 -8.87 -2.81
C ILE A 176 -27.02 -9.21 -2.20
N ASN A 177 -28.04 -8.40 -2.44
CA ASN A 177 -29.37 -8.63 -1.89
C ASN A 177 -30.02 -9.92 -2.43
N ARG A 178 -29.62 -10.40 -3.61
CA ARG A 178 -30.05 -11.70 -4.16
C ARG A 178 -29.49 -12.88 -3.36
N ASP A 179 -28.25 -12.78 -2.95
CA ASP A 179 -27.52 -13.88 -2.29
C ASP A 179 -27.60 -13.83 -0.76
N THR A 180 -28.09 -12.71 -0.19
CA THR A 180 -28.19 -12.49 1.26
C THR A 180 -29.64 -12.47 1.77
N ASN A 181 -29.81 -12.79 3.06
CA ASN A 181 -31.12 -12.76 3.71
C ASN A 181 -31.69 -11.33 3.76
N PRO A 182 -33.00 -11.11 3.51
CA PRO A 182 -33.64 -9.79 3.58
C PRO A 182 -33.37 -8.97 4.84
N LYS A 183 -33.10 -9.63 5.98
CA LYS A 183 -32.75 -8.94 7.23
C LYS A 183 -31.44 -8.13 7.15
N PHE A 184 -30.56 -8.45 6.18
CA PHE A 184 -29.27 -7.79 5.98
C PHE A 184 -29.31 -6.72 4.89
N HIS A 185 -30.43 -6.56 4.17
CA HIS A 185 -30.50 -5.61 3.04
C HIS A 185 -30.24 -4.16 3.46
N SER A 186 -30.70 -3.76 4.66
CA SER A 186 -30.39 -2.43 5.21
C SER A 186 -28.91 -2.24 5.53
N LEU A 187 -28.22 -3.32 5.95
CA LEU A 187 -26.79 -3.30 6.19
C LEU A 187 -26.02 -3.22 4.87
N ASN A 188 -26.40 -4.02 3.88
CA ASN A 188 -25.80 -4.00 2.55
C ASN A 188 -25.90 -2.60 1.93
N GLN A 189 -27.06 -1.95 2.04
CA GLN A 189 -27.25 -0.59 1.55
C GLN A 189 -26.33 0.41 2.25
N ALA A 190 -26.14 0.29 3.57
CA ALA A 190 -25.24 1.16 4.31
C ALA A 190 -23.77 0.94 3.92
N ILE A 191 -23.35 -0.32 3.71
CA ILE A 191 -21.99 -0.66 3.28
C ILE A 191 -21.73 -0.12 1.86
N VAL A 192 -22.66 -0.32 0.93
CA VAL A 192 -22.54 0.18 -0.43
C VAL A 192 -22.50 1.71 -0.46
N GLY A 193 -23.36 2.36 0.33
CA GLY A 193 -23.35 3.83 0.47
C GLY A 193 -22.03 4.35 1.04
N LEU A 194 -21.40 3.66 2.00
CA LEU A 194 -20.09 4.04 2.52
C LEU A 194 -19.01 3.98 1.42
N ILE A 195 -19.05 2.96 0.57
CA ILE A 195 -18.09 2.79 -0.54
C ILE A 195 -18.29 3.87 -1.61
N GLU A 196 -19.55 4.27 -1.88
CA GLU A 196 -19.88 5.42 -2.71
C GLU A 196 -19.37 6.74 -2.12
N ASP A 197 -19.64 6.98 -0.84
CA ASP A 197 -19.32 8.24 -0.16
C ASP A 197 -17.82 8.47 -0.07
N HIS A 198 -17.02 7.40 0.07
CA HIS A 198 -15.56 7.44 0.00
C HIS A 198 -14.99 7.40 -1.43
N ASN A 199 -15.85 7.63 -2.43
CA ASN A 199 -15.53 7.92 -3.82
C ASN A 199 -14.51 6.95 -4.43
N LEU A 200 -14.85 5.65 -4.38
CA LEU A 200 -14.17 4.54 -5.03
C LEU A 200 -12.72 4.38 -4.55
N ILE A 201 -12.52 3.44 -3.62
CA ILE A 201 -11.24 2.75 -3.42
C ILE A 201 -10.93 2.05 -4.74
N GLN A 202 -10.35 2.80 -5.67
CA GLN A 202 -9.93 2.30 -6.95
C GLN A 202 -8.66 1.53 -6.70
N PHE A 203 -8.70 0.25 -7.04
CA PHE A 203 -7.52 -0.59 -7.00
C PHE A 203 -6.76 -0.43 -8.31
N ILE A 204 -5.47 -0.16 -8.23
CA ILE A 204 -4.55 -0.25 -9.36
C ILE A 204 -4.16 -1.73 -9.49
N PRO A 205 -4.43 -2.41 -10.61
CA PRO A 205 -3.97 -3.77 -10.80
C PRO A 205 -2.44 -3.81 -10.91
N LEU A 206 -1.81 -4.74 -10.21
CA LEU A 206 -0.37 -4.99 -10.25
C LEU A 206 -0.08 -6.43 -10.67
N ASP A 207 0.51 -6.57 -11.84
CA ASP A 207 1.17 -7.78 -12.32
C ASP A 207 2.69 -7.58 -12.24
N VAL A 208 3.34 -8.33 -11.34
CA VAL A 208 4.79 -8.21 -11.11
C VAL A 208 5.64 -8.72 -12.28
N THR A 209 5.02 -9.39 -13.25
CA THR A 209 5.68 -9.87 -14.46
C THR A 209 5.57 -8.88 -15.63
N ASP A 210 4.79 -7.82 -15.47
CA ASP A 210 4.51 -6.79 -16.48
C ASP A 210 5.13 -5.44 -16.07
N GLU A 211 6.18 -5.02 -16.78
CA GLU A 211 6.87 -3.74 -16.54
C GLU A 211 5.92 -2.54 -16.67
N ASP A 212 5.01 -2.56 -17.65
CA ASP A 212 4.04 -1.47 -17.84
C ASP A 212 3.10 -1.34 -16.62
N SER A 213 2.76 -2.46 -15.98
CA SER A 213 1.93 -2.48 -14.77
C SER A 213 2.66 -1.87 -13.57
N ILE A 214 3.97 -2.12 -13.46
CA ILE A 214 4.82 -1.57 -12.40
C ILE A 214 5.01 -0.06 -12.61
N ASP A 215 5.33 0.36 -13.83
CA ASP A 215 5.52 1.77 -14.19
C ASP A 215 4.25 2.60 -13.95
N ASN A 216 3.07 2.03 -14.26
CA ASN A 216 1.81 2.68 -13.95
C ASN A 216 1.62 2.90 -12.43
N LEU A 217 1.92 1.88 -11.61
CA LEU A 217 1.84 2.01 -10.15
C LEU A 217 2.83 3.06 -9.62
N LEU A 218 4.07 3.03 -10.09
CA LEU A 218 5.09 4.03 -9.74
C LEU A 218 4.61 5.44 -10.07
N SER A 219 4.09 5.66 -11.28
CA SER A 219 3.53 6.97 -11.64
C SER A 219 2.43 7.45 -10.69
N HIS A 220 1.56 6.55 -10.20
CA HIS A 220 0.56 6.90 -9.21
C HIS A 220 1.17 7.25 -7.84
N ILE A 221 2.22 6.55 -7.42
CA ILE A 221 2.97 6.84 -6.18
C ILE A 221 3.65 8.20 -6.30
N ASP A 222 4.38 8.44 -7.38
CA ASP A 222 5.13 9.68 -7.64
C ASP A 222 4.22 10.90 -7.59
N ASN A 223 3.08 10.83 -8.29
CA ASN A 223 2.06 11.86 -8.26
C ASN A 223 1.47 12.08 -6.86
N SER A 224 1.35 11.00 -6.06
CA SER A 224 0.77 11.05 -4.71
C SER A 224 1.72 11.69 -3.69
N ILE A 225 3.02 11.48 -3.83
CA ILE A 225 4.04 12.08 -2.96
C ILE A 225 4.66 13.35 -3.53
N GLN A 226 4.23 13.79 -4.73
CA GLN A 226 4.80 14.93 -5.45
C GLN A 226 6.32 14.78 -5.65
N PHE A 227 6.74 13.57 -6.03
CA PHE A 227 8.14 13.29 -6.31
C PHE A 227 8.61 14.09 -7.53
N GLY A 228 9.75 14.77 -7.42
CA GLY A 228 10.34 15.54 -8.52
C GLY A 228 9.67 16.88 -8.84
N GLU A 229 8.63 17.33 -8.13
CA GLU A 229 8.04 18.66 -8.35
C GLU A 229 8.95 19.81 -7.88
N ASP A 230 9.84 19.52 -6.92
CA ASP A 230 10.84 20.45 -6.40
C ASP A 230 12.16 20.44 -7.19
N GLU A 231 12.31 19.55 -8.18
CA GLU A 231 13.47 19.56 -9.08
C GLU A 231 13.40 20.81 -9.98
N GLU A 232 14.40 21.68 -9.86
CA GLU A 232 14.54 22.79 -10.81
C GLU A 232 14.60 22.20 -12.24
N PRO A 233 13.79 22.71 -13.18
CA PRO A 233 13.83 22.22 -14.55
C PRO A 233 15.25 22.40 -15.07
N ASN A 234 15.91 21.29 -15.42
CA ASN A 234 17.22 21.31 -16.05
C ASN A 234 17.12 22.25 -17.27
N GLU A 235 17.76 23.42 -17.18
CA GLU A 235 17.82 24.33 -18.32
C GLU A 235 18.41 23.52 -19.47
N PRO A 236 17.69 23.34 -20.59
CA PRO A 236 18.24 22.63 -21.72
C PRO A 236 19.53 23.34 -22.08
N ALA A 237 20.65 22.60 -22.05
CA ALA A 237 21.95 23.16 -22.39
C ALA A 237 21.77 23.95 -23.68
N ASP A 238 21.90 25.26 -23.58
CA ASP A 238 21.76 26.17 -24.71
C ASP A 238 22.59 25.58 -25.87
N LEU A 239 22.01 25.68 -27.06
CA LEU A 239 22.67 25.40 -28.33
C LEU A 239 23.84 26.37 -28.51
N ASP A 240 24.91 26.20 -27.73
CA ASP A 240 26.10 27.05 -27.69
C ASP A 240 27.25 26.43 -28.49
N GLU A 241 26.92 25.62 -29.51
CA GLU A 241 27.87 25.23 -30.54
C GLU A 241 27.24 25.28 -31.93
N GLY A 242 27.57 26.34 -32.68
CA GLY A 242 27.13 26.51 -34.06
C GLY A 242 27.72 27.72 -34.78
N ASP A 243 29.03 27.94 -34.61
CA ASP A 243 29.96 28.48 -35.63
C ASP A 243 29.37 29.48 -36.66
N PHE A 244 29.39 30.78 -36.33
CA PHE A 244 29.36 31.82 -37.37
C PHE A 244 30.70 31.75 -38.12
N GLY A 245 30.75 30.90 -39.15
CA GLY A 245 31.85 30.90 -40.10
C GLY A 245 32.03 32.28 -40.70
N GLU A 246 33.16 32.92 -40.37
CA GLU A 246 33.72 33.97 -41.21
C GLU A 246 34.16 33.32 -42.52
N GLU A 247 33.34 33.44 -43.57
CA GLU A 247 33.86 33.43 -44.93
C GLU A 247 32.93 34.22 -45.89
N PHE A 248 33.58 35.17 -46.60
CA PHE A 248 33.18 36.04 -47.72
C PHE A 248 32.72 37.48 -47.40
#